data_AF-A0AAE3FS63-F1
#
_entry.id   AF-A0AAE3FS63-F1
#
_cell.length_a   1.000
_cell.length_b   1.000
_cell.length_c   1.000
_cell.angle_alpha   90.00
_cell.angle_beta   90.00
_cell.angle_gamma   90.00
#
_symmetry.space_group_name_H-M   'P 1'
#
loop_
_entity.id
_entity.type
_entity.pdbx_description
1 polymer ?
#
loop_
_entity_poly.entity_id
_entity_poly.type
_entity_poly.pdbx_seq_one_letter_code
_entity_poly.pdbx_strand_id
1 'polypeptide(L)'
;MELRSVLTKKKQFERERIEQIENRITSRATISFLDSSDVMDANRLQSETLLYPMDALLIAAADAVDATLITFDSELLEHGAKRPQDVV
;
A
#
# COMPACT_ATOMS: atom_id res chain seq x y z
N MET A 1 -5.12 -4.67 -4.07
CA MET A 1 -5.84 -4.34 -5.33
C MET A 1 -4.90 -3.79 -6.40
N GLU A 2 -4.03 -2.84 -6.04
CA GLU A 2 -3.11 -2.18 -6.98
C GLU A 2 -2.15 -3.12 -7.70
N LEU A 3 -1.61 -4.12 -7.00
CA LEU A 3 -0.74 -5.13 -7.60
C LEU A 3 -1.39 -5.79 -8.83
N ARG A 4 -2.65 -6.24 -8.72
CA ARG A 4 -3.40 -6.83 -9.85
C ARG A 4 -3.59 -5.84 -10.98
N SER A 5 -3.97 -4.59 -10.69
CA SER A 5 -4.12 -3.55 -11.71
C SER A 5 -2.82 -3.32 -12.49
N VAL A 6 -1.66 -3.28 -11.80
CA VAL A 6 -0.36 -3.12 -12.46
C VAL A 6 0.00 -4.36 -13.28
N LEU A 7 -0.12 -5.56 -12.71
CA LEU A 7 0.24 -6.80 -13.40
C LEU A 7 -0.64 -7.06 -14.63
N THR A 8 -1.94 -6.75 -14.56
CA THR A 8 -2.84 -6.88 -15.69
C THR A 8 -2.66 -5.75 -16.71
N LYS A 9 -2.74 -4.48 -16.29
CA LYS A 9 -2.80 -3.36 -17.25
C LYS A 9 -1.44 -2.93 -17.79
N LYS A 10 -0.41 -2.91 -16.93
CA LYS A 10 0.93 -2.44 -17.32
C LYS A 10 1.83 -3.58 -17.78
N LYS A 11 1.67 -4.79 -17.21
CA LYS A 11 2.50 -5.95 -17.55
C LYS A 11 1.80 -6.98 -18.43
N GLN A 12 0.48 -6.86 -18.62
CA GLN A 12 -0.31 -7.76 -19.47
C GLN A 12 -0.10 -9.23 -19.13
N PHE A 13 0.00 -9.56 -17.84
CA PHE A 13 0.12 -10.95 -17.41
C PHE A 13 -1.24 -11.63 -17.37
N GLU A 14 -1.25 -12.89 -17.80
CA GLU A 14 -2.39 -13.79 -17.67
C GLU A 14 -2.75 -14.02 -16.20
N ARG A 15 -4.04 -14.25 -15.95
CA ARG A 15 -4.61 -14.40 -14.60
C ARG A 15 -3.87 -15.44 -13.76
N GLU A 16 -3.57 -16.61 -14.32
CA GLU A 16 -2.86 -17.69 -13.62
C GLU A 16 -1.50 -17.23 -13.09
N ARG A 17 -0.74 -16.48 -13.90
CA ARG A 17 0.56 -15.94 -13.49
C ARG A 17 0.42 -14.90 -12.37
N ILE A 18 -0.63 -14.08 -12.41
CA ILE A 18 -0.92 -13.10 -11.36
C ILE A 18 -1.23 -13.81 -10.04
N GLU A 19 -2.06 -14.86 -10.07
CA GLU A 19 -2.40 -15.66 -8.89
C GLU A 19 -1.16 -16.33 -8.27
N GLN A 20 -0.25 -16.84 -9.10
CA GLN A 20 1.04 -17.39 -8.62
C GLN A 20 1.90 -16.33 -7.91
N ILE A 21 1.94 -15.10 -8.42
CA ILE A 21 2.68 -13.98 -7.80
C ILE A 21 2.04 -13.58 -6.47
N GLU A 22 0.70 -13.43 -6.43
CA GLU A 22 -0.02 -13.10 -5.21
C GLU A 22 0.23 -14.17 -4.13
N ASN A 23 0.08 -15.45 -4.47
CA ASN A 23 0.33 -16.57 -3.54
C ASN A 23 1.77 -16.58 -2.99
N ARG A 24 2.76 -16.23 -3.83
CA ARG A 24 4.15 -16.15 -3.38
C ARG A 24 4.39 -14.99 -2.40
N ILE A 25 3.68 -13.88 -2.55
CA ILE A 25 3.77 -12.73 -1.63
C ILE A 25 3.06 -13.05 -0.33
N THR A 26 1.81 -13.53 -0.41
CA THR A 26 0.98 -13.81 0.78
C THR A 26 1.53 -14.95 1.64
N SER A 27 2.29 -15.89 1.06
CA SER A 27 2.99 -16.94 1.82
C SER A 27 4.20 -16.46 2.61
N ARG A 28 4.65 -15.20 2.43
CA ARG A 28 5.86 -14.64 3.06
C ARG A 28 5.61 -13.32 3.79
N ALA A 29 4.38 -12.82 3.77
CA ALA A 29 4.00 -11.56 4.38
C ALA A 29 2.74 -11.75 5.20
N THR A 30 2.71 -11.16 6.40
CA THR A 30 1.47 -11.01 7.17
C THR A 30 0.57 -10.02 6.44
N ILE A 31 -0.68 -10.40 6.23
CA ILE A 31 -1.67 -9.55 5.56
C ILE A 31 -2.43 -8.76 6.63
N SER A 32 -2.31 -7.44 6.58
CA SER A 32 -3.15 -6.53 7.36
C SER A 32 -4.41 -6.16 6.55
N PHE A 33 -5.53 -6.04 7.24
CA PHE A 33 -6.79 -5.61 6.67
C PHE A 33 -7.22 -4.31 7.34
N LEU A 34 -7.65 -3.36 6.51
CA LEU A 34 -8.21 -2.11 6.97
C LEU A 34 -9.52 -2.35 7.73
N ASP A 35 -9.68 -1.69 8.86
CA ASP A 35 -10.94 -1.60 9.57
C ASP A 35 -11.65 -0.25 9.32
N SER A 36 -12.80 -0.07 9.96
CA SER A 36 -13.58 1.17 9.81
C SER A 36 -12.86 2.41 10.35
N SER A 37 -12.06 2.26 11.41
CA SER A 37 -11.28 3.37 11.99
C SER A 37 -10.21 3.82 11.01
N ASP A 38 -9.48 2.88 10.40
CA ASP A 38 -8.44 3.19 9.42
C ASP A 38 -8.98 4.03 8.25
N VAL A 39 -10.20 3.71 7.79
CA VAL A 39 -10.87 4.46 6.72
C VAL A 39 -11.25 5.87 7.17
N MET A 40 -11.69 6.05 8.42
CA MET A 40 -11.99 7.38 8.97
C MET A 40 -10.73 8.22 9.15
N ASP A 41 -9.64 7.60 9.59
CA ASP A 41 -8.36 8.26 9.78
C ASP A 41 -7.73 8.65 8.44
N ALA A 42 -7.79 7.76 7.44
CA ALA A 42 -7.41 8.08 6.08
C ALA A 42 -8.24 9.24 5.50
N ASN A 43 -9.56 9.27 5.74
CA ASN A 43 -10.41 10.37 5.28
C ASN A 43 -10.04 11.71 5.94
N ARG A 44 -9.69 11.69 7.23
CA ARG A 44 -9.19 12.89 7.94
C ARG A 44 -7.85 13.34 7.36
N LEU A 45 -6.89 12.43 7.25
CA LEU A 45 -5.57 12.70 6.67
C LEU A 45 -5.70 13.27 5.26
N GLN A 46 -6.57 12.69 4.42
CA GLN A 46 -6.82 13.16 3.06
C GLN A 46 -7.39 14.59 3.04
N SER A 47 -8.28 14.93 3.99
CA SER A 47 -8.84 16.28 4.08
C SER A 47 -7.79 17.33 4.45
N GLU A 48 -6.75 16.95 5.19
CA GLU A 48 -5.68 17.83 5.68
C GLU A 48 -4.53 17.97 4.67
N THR A 49 -4.24 16.91 3.91
CA THR A 49 -3.06 16.80 3.05
C THR A 49 -3.37 16.81 1.56
N LEU A 50 -4.63 16.55 1.18
CA LEU A 50 -5.08 16.36 -0.20
C LEU A 50 -4.39 15.20 -0.94
N LEU A 51 -3.79 14.26 -0.20
CA LEU A 51 -3.26 13.02 -0.75
C LEU A 51 -4.29 12.29 -1.61
N TYR A 52 -3.80 11.47 -2.55
CA TYR A 52 -4.69 10.55 -3.23
C TYR A 52 -5.36 9.61 -2.21
N PRO A 53 -6.67 9.29 -2.32
CA PRO A 53 -7.37 8.54 -1.28
C PRO A 53 -6.76 7.18 -0.94
N MET A 54 -6.17 6.48 -1.91
CA MET A 54 -5.47 5.21 -1.65
C MET A 54 -4.17 5.43 -0.86
N ASP A 55 -3.47 6.53 -1.09
CA ASP A 55 -2.22 6.86 -0.41
C ASP A 55 -2.47 7.21 1.05
N ALA A 56 -3.52 7.99 1.32
CA ALA A 56 -3.98 8.25 2.69
C ALA A 56 -4.38 6.95 3.42
N LEU A 57 -5.01 5.99 2.73
CA LEU A 57 -5.32 4.67 3.29
C LEU A 57 -4.06 3.86 3.62
N LEU A 58 -3.03 3.92 2.78
CA LEU A 58 -1.77 3.21 3.04
C LEU A 58 -1.03 3.76 4.25
N ILE A 59 -1.03 5.08 4.43
CA ILE A 59 -0.45 5.73 5.62
C ILE A 59 -1.24 5.34 6.87
N ALA A 60 -2.56 5.52 6.86
CA ALA A 60 -3.41 5.15 7.99
C ALA A 60 -3.27 3.67 8.38
N ALA A 61 -3.19 2.77 7.39
CA ALA A 61 -2.96 1.34 7.63
C ALA A 61 -1.62 1.06 8.31
N ALA A 62 -0.57 1.79 7.95
CA ALA A 62 0.75 1.64 8.54
C ALA A 62 0.77 2.15 9.98
N ASP A 63 0.18 3.32 10.22
CA ASP A 63 0.07 3.93 11.55
C ASP A 63 -0.75 3.06 12.52
N ALA A 64 -1.86 2.48 12.04
CA ALA A 64 -2.73 1.63 12.85
C ALA A 64 -2.04 0.39 13.44
N VAL A 65 -0.98 -0.10 12.78
CA VAL A 65 -0.20 -1.26 13.22
C VAL A 65 1.22 -0.90 13.65
N ASP A 66 1.51 0.39 13.85
CA ASP A 66 2.84 0.91 14.21
C ASP A 66 3.96 0.38 13.28
N ALA A 67 3.69 0.38 11.98
CA ALA A 67 4.62 -0.09 10.96
C ALA A 67 5.22 1.08 10.17
N THR A 68 6.45 0.88 9.67
CA THR A 68 7.04 1.80 8.70
C THR A 68 6.47 1.51 7.31
N LEU A 69 5.82 2.50 6.69
CA LEU A 69 5.41 2.41 5.28
C LEU A 69 6.65 2.45 4.37
N ILE A 70 6.79 1.44 3.52
CA ILE A 70 7.89 1.32 2.54
C ILE A 70 7.35 1.53 1.13
N THR A 71 7.90 2.51 0.39
CA THR A 71 7.40 2.88 -0.93
C THR A 71 8.46 3.48 -1.86
N PHE A 72 8.17 3.48 -3.16
CA PHE A 72 8.92 4.22 -4.17
C PHE A 72 8.24 5.55 -4.56
N ASP A 73 7.02 5.80 -4.08
CA ASP A 73 6.26 6.99 -4.42
C ASP A 73 6.80 8.22 -3.70
N SER A 74 7.11 9.29 -4.44
CA SER A 74 7.71 10.50 -3.88
C SER A 74 6.78 11.26 -2.95
N GLU A 75 5.47 11.27 -3.23
CA GLU A 75 4.49 11.97 -2.40
C GLU A 75 4.40 11.28 -1.03
N LEU A 76 4.29 9.96 -1.00
CA LEU A 76 4.28 9.20 0.25
C LEU A 76 5.58 9.34 1.07
N LEU A 77 6.74 9.53 0.41
CA LEU A 77 8.01 9.79 1.11
C LEU A 77 8.02 11.15 1.82
N GLU A 78 7.37 12.17 1.26
CA GLU A 78 7.19 13.48 1.91
C GLU A 78 6.31 13.38 3.17
N HIS A 79 5.49 12.32 3.24
CA HIS A 79 4.63 11.98 4.38
C HIS A 79 5.23 10.93 5.33
N GLY A 80 6.55 10.76 5.33
CA GLY A 80 7.27 9.96 6.34
C GLY A 80 7.47 8.48 5.99
N ALA A 81 7.02 8.03 4.82
CA ALA A 81 7.41 6.72 4.31
C ALA A 81 8.92 6.64 4.03
N LYS A 82 9.46 5.41 3.98
CA LYS A 82 10.88 5.17 3.67
C LYS A 82 11.05 4.44 2.34
N ARG A 83 12.22 4.63 1.72
CA ARG A 83 12.56 3.87 0.51
C ARG A 83 12.98 2.45 0.89
N PRO A 84 12.71 1.45 0.03
CA PRO A 84 13.15 0.08 0.27
C PRO A 84 14.66 -0.03 0.55
N GLN A 85 15.48 0.73 -0.18
CA GLN A 85 16.93 0.73 -0.05
C GLN A 85 17.44 1.26 1.31
N ASP A 86 16.61 1.95 2.08
CA ASP A 86 16.98 2.53 3.37
C ASP A 86 16.69 1.58 4.55
N VAL A 87 16.12 0.39 4.29
CA VAL A 87 15.70 -0.59 5.29
C VAL A 87 16.25 -2.00 5.05
N VAL A 88 17.20 -2.16 4.11
CA VAL A 88 17.88 -3.43 3.80
C VAL A 88 19.23 -3.53 4.49
#